data_AF-A0A9P1BFB1-F1
#
_entry.id   AF-A0A9P1BFB1-F1
#
_cell.length_a   1.000
_cell.length_b   1.000
_cell.length_c   1.000
_cell.angle_alpha   90.00
_cell.angle_beta   90.00
_cell.angle_gamma   90.00
#
_symmetry.space_group_name_H-M   'P 1'
#
loop_
_entity.id
_entity.type
_entity.pdbx_description
1 polymer ?
#
loop_
_entity_poly.entity_id
_entity_poly.type
_entity_poly.pdbx_seq_one_letter_code
_entity_poly.pdbx_strand_id
1 'polypeptide(L)'
;MTPSDVVDMCREALMIGLLVSAPVLITGVVVGLLIGINPDHFLIFTLVLIRISGLVVTAPIFGDKAVPPRIRGMLAFGLALLLTPTQIDTVIPPPENLLGFAKLAGGEILVGLTLGLGVMLLFSGAQLAGQLISHLSGMALADVFQPGLDTSLPVFSHLLYLVSLAVFVLIDGHRLVMTGLLSAFSAVPPGSAGVPLSAAEAFTELLSQSFMLGIRTAAPITVAQLLGTLVLGLISRTLPQLNVLVMGFGINALVTLSLIMFTMAGMVWVFESQMEPLLELAFDAVNLQKAREQGQVARSQDLSSAALLLGGLLALLWMGRGMVNFFFDITLDHLGGDAWLSTDVATISNQSVGMVAGIAGIFLPILGIIVLLAVVSNVLQVGFMFLPEKLALNPGHVNPLKGVKRIFSLPGVVRLGFGIIKICIVGVIAGISLYSQRDEILALSGLSIPQIAWFLPEILLWTAIKIAVALLILALLDYAFQKWKHEQDLKMTNQEVREEMKNLQGDPQIIARRRAVQRQLVLNRLSSAVPKADVVITNPTELAIAIQYDTETMLAPIVVAKGAGVVAQRIRRLALENSIPVIEKKPLAQALYKQVDVNHPIPRDLYAAVAEVLAYVYQLKGKPIPTPPNARDAA
;
A
#
# COMPACT_ATOMS: atom_id res chain seq x y z
N MET A 1 15.75 -21.36 -11.05
CA MET A 1 15.26 -20.49 -9.96
C MET A 1 14.05 -19.80 -10.52
N THR A 2 12.85 -20.10 -10.01
CA THR A 2 11.64 -19.43 -10.52
C THR A 2 11.62 -17.98 -10.03
N PRO A 3 10.90 -17.06 -10.69
CA PRO A 3 10.76 -15.67 -10.21
C PRO A 3 10.29 -15.60 -8.75
N SER A 4 9.44 -16.54 -8.32
CA SER A 4 8.97 -16.69 -6.93
C SER A 4 10.10 -17.02 -5.95
N ASP A 5 11.10 -17.81 -6.36
CA ASP A 5 12.24 -18.17 -5.50
C ASP A 5 13.18 -16.97 -5.27
N VAL A 6 13.27 -16.07 -6.26
CA VAL A 6 14.09 -14.85 -6.16
C VAL A 6 13.40 -13.81 -5.28
N VAL A 7 12.07 -13.68 -5.39
CA VAL A 7 11.27 -12.80 -4.52
C VAL A 7 11.34 -13.25 -3.07
N ASP A 8 11.16 -14.54 -2.77
CA ASP A 8 11.29 -15.09 -1.41
C ASP A 8 12.71 -14.89 -0.83
N MET A 9 13.74 -15.01 -1.67
CA MET A 9 15.13 -14.85 -1.25
C MET A 9 15.53 -13.38 -1.03
N CYS A 10 15.01 -12.45 -1.84
CA CYS A 10 15.15 -11.01 -1.60
C CYS A 10 14.36 -10.55 -0.36
N ARG A 11 13.19 -11.14 -0.11
CA ARG A 11 12.40 -10.93 1.10
C ARG A 11 13.14 -11.41 2.35
N GLU A 12 13.80 -12.56 2.29
CA GLU A 12 14.68 -13.04 3.37
C GLU A 12 15.97 -12.19 3.53
N ALA A 13 16.55 -11.68 2.44
CA ALA A 13 17.77 -10.88 2.48
C ALA A 13 17.57 -9.48 3.09
N LEU A 14 16.37 -8.90 2.97
CA LEU A 14 15.99 -7.65 3.64
C LEU A 14 15.65 -7.86 5.13
N MET A 15 15.23 -9.08 5.51
CA MET A 15 14.83 -9.45 6.88
C MET A 15 16.00 -9.84 7.79
N ILE A 16 17.14 -10.24 7.22
CA ILE A 16 18.37 -10.53 7.96
C ILE A 16 19.25 -9.29 7.90
N GLY A 17 19.58 -8.71 9.05
CA GLY A 17 20.50 -7.58 9.15
C GLY A 17 21.72 -7.77 8.26
N LEU A 18 21.95 -6.80 7.37
CA LEU A 18 23.12 -6.71 6.50
C LEU A 18 24.40 -6.97 7.31
N LEU A 19 25.15 -8.01 6.94
CA LEU A 19 26.63 -7.97 7.05
C LEU A 19 27.39 -9.13 6.39
N VAL A 20 26.77 -10.22 5.87
CA VAL A 20 27.58 -11.40 5.45
C VAL A 20 27.37 -11.89 4.00
N SER A 21 26.30 -11.52 3.30
CA SER A 21 26.01 -12.06 1.95
C SER A 21 25.75 -11.02 0.85
N ALA A 22 25.95 -9.73 1.13
CA ALA A 22 25.69 -8.64 0.19
C ALA A 22 26.50 -8.69 -1.13
N PRO A 23 27.77 -9.14 -1.19
CA PRO A 23 28.54 -9.03 -2.43
C PRO A 23 28.01 -9.95 -3.55
N VAL A 24 27.60 -11.17 -3.25
CA VAL A 24 27.31 -12.18 -4.30
C VAL A 24 25.92 -11.95 -4.94
N LEU A 25 24.93 -11.52 -4.16
CA LEU A 25 23.58 -11.22 -4.67
C LEU A 25 23.56 -9.93 -5.50
N ILE A 26 24.24 -8.90 -5.00
CA ILE A 26 24.35 -7.61 -5.70
C ILE A 26 25.08 -7.83 -7.03
N THR A 27 26.17 -8.62 -7.05
CA THR A 27 26.90 -8.88 -8.29
C THR A 27 26.05 -9.65 -9.31
N GLY A 28 25.29 -10.68 -8.90
CA GLY A 28 24.42 -11.44 -9.82
C GLY A 28 23.26 -10.64 -10.41
N VAL A 29 22.61 -9.79 -9.61
CA VAL A 29 21.49 -8.93 -10.06
C VAL A 29 21.99 -7.75 -10.89
N VAL A 30 23.10 -7.11 -10.50
CA VAL A 30 23.75 -6.03 -11.28
C VAL A 30 24.21 -6.57 -12.65
N VAL A 31 24.79 -7.77 -12.68
CA VAL A 31 25.23 -8.43 -13.93
C VAL A 31 24.02 -8.84 -14.79
N GLY A 32 22.92 -9.30 -14.20
CA GLY A 32 21.68 -9.59 -14.93
C GLY A 32 20.99 -8.34 -15.51
N LEU A 33 20.96 -7.23 -14.77
CA LEU A 33 20.36 -5.96 -15.22
C LEU A 33 21.22 -5.24 -16.28
N LEU A 34 22.55 -5.33 -16.18
CA LEU A 34 23.48 -4.70 -17.12
C LEU A 34 23.64 -5.45 -18.45
N ILE A 35 23.40 -6.77 -18.48
CA ILE A 35 23.66 -7.60 -19.68
C ILE A 35 22.44 -7.73 -20.61
N GLY A 36 21.24 -7.33 -20.17
CA GLY A 36 20.02 -7.34 -21.00
C GLY A 36 19.15 -6.11 -20.77
N ILE A 37 19.56 -4.94 -21.27
CA ILE A 37 18.81 -3.68 -21.14
C ILE A 37 17.58 -3.74 -22.06
N ASN A 38 16.48 -4.32 -21.55
CA ASN A 38 15.16 -4.06 -22.10
C ASN A 38 14.74 -2.64 -21.66
N PRO A 39 14.23 -1.78 -22.57
CA PRO A 39 13.84 -0.41 -22.24
C PRO A 39 12.78 -0.34 -21.13
N ASP A 40 11.92 -1.35 -21.03
CA ASP A 40 10.89 -1.43 -19.99
C ASP A 40 11.49 -1.63 -18.58
N HIS A 41 12.50 -2.50 -18.44
CA HIS A 41 13.19 -2.70 -17.17
C HIS A 41 13.94 -1.43 -16.72
N PHE A 42 14.51 -0.68 -17.67
CA PHE A 42 15.17 0.59 -17.37
C PHE A 42 14.17 1.65 -16.88
N LEU A 43 12.98 1.70 -17.48
CA LEU A 43 11.91 2.60 -17.05
C LEU A 43 11.41 2.25 -15.65
N ILE A 44 11.17 0.98 -15.35
CA ILE A 44 10.78 0.50 -14.02
C ILE A 44 11.85 0.90 -12.99
N PHE A 45 13.12 0.60 -13.26
CA PHE A 45 14.24 0.99 -12.39
C PHE A 45 14.26 2.50 -12.11
N THR A 46 14.05 3.30 -13.15
CA THR A 46 14.06 4.77 -13.03
C THR A 46 12.92 5.27 -12.13
N LEU A 47 11.70 4.75 -12.31
CA LEU A 47 10.55 5.12 -11.48
C LEU A 47 10.72 4.68 -10.02
N VAL A 48 11.21 3.46 -9.79
CA VAL A 48 11.55 2.94 -8.45
C VAL A 48 12.60 3.83 -7.77
N LEU A 49 13.67 4.20 -8.49
CA LEU A 49 14.71 5.09 -8.00
C LEU A 49 14.15 6.46 -7.62
N ILE A 50 13.26 7.02 -8.44
CA ILE A 50 12.61 8.31 -8.21
C ILE A 50 11.79 8.28 -6.91
N ARG A 51 10.96 7.25 -6.69
CA ARG A 51 10.18 7.09 -5.45
C ARG A 51 11.06 6.97 -4.22
N ILE A 52 12.08 6.10 -4.27
CA ILE A 52 13.01 5.88 -3.16
C ILE A 52 13.80 7.15 -2.86
N SER A 53 14.17 7.92 -3.89
CA SER A 53 14.86 9.19 -3.70
C SER A 53 14.00 10.21 -2.96
N GLY A 54 12.70 10.30 -3.27
CA GLY A 54 11.74 11.13 -2.53
C GLY A 54 11.69 10.76 -1.04
N LEU A 55 11.66 9.46 -0.74
CA LEU A 55 11.70 8.95 0.63
C LEU A 55 13.03 9.27 1.33
N VAL A 56 14.16 8.92 0.73
CA VAL A 56 15.51 9.08 1.33
C VAL A 56 15.84 10.55 1.61
N VAL A 57 15.34 11.47 0.79
CA VAL A 57 15.57 12.91 0.99
C VAL A 57 14.79 13.45 2.18
N THR A 58 13.62 12.90 2.49
CA THR A 58 12.69 13.45 3.49
C THR A 58 12.63 12.65 4.79
N ALA A 59 12.85 11.34 4.74
CA ALA A 59 12.76 10.47 5.90
C ALA A 59 13.84 10.78 6.95
N PRO A 60 13.51 10.76 8.24
CA PRO A 60 14.48 10.91 9.33
C PRO A 60 15.62 9.88 9.23
N ILE A 61 16.80 10.20 9.75
CA ILE A 61 18.07 9.45 9.61
C ILE A 61 18.66 9.51 8.20
N PHE A 62 17.86 9.23 7.16
CA PHE A 62 18.35 9.14 5.78
C PHE A 62 18.52 10.52 5.13
N GLY A 63 17.59 11.43 5.39
CA GLY A 63 17.56 12.79 4.85
C GLY A 63 18.35 13.81 5.69
N ASP A 64 18.95 13.38 6.80
CA ASP A 64 19.64 14.28 7.73
C ASP A 64 20.82 14.98 7.05
N LYS A 65 21.03 16.27 7.37
CA LYS A 65 22.13 17.08 6.81
C LYS A 65 23.50 16.52 7.16
N ALA A 66 23.61 15.74 8.25
CA ALA A 66 24.82 15.03 8.63
C ALA A 66 25.24 13.97 7.59
N VAL A 67 24.32 13.46 6.76
CA VAL A 67 24.60 12.47 5.73
C VAL A 67 24.94 13.15 4.40
N PRO A 68 26.19 13.01 3.90
CA PRO A 68 26.59 13.59 2.62
C PRO A 68 25.65 13.18 1.48
N PRO A 69 25.33 14.08 0.53
CA PRO A 69 24.41 13.78 -0.56
C PRO A 69 24.85 12.58 -1.41
N ARG A 70 26.17 12.33 -1.50
CA ARG A 70 26.73 11.15 -2.17
C ARG A 70 26.29 9.84 -1.53
N ILE A 71 26.30 9.77 -0.19
CA ILE A 71 25.88 8.58 0.56
C ILE A 71 24.38 8.36 0.40
N ARG A 72 23.58 9.44 0.46
CA ARG A 72 22.13 9.39 0.20
C ARG A 72 21.82 8.86 -1.20
N GLY A 73 22.52 9.34 -2.22
CA GLY A 73 22.39 8.85 -3.59
C GLY A 73 22.78 7.38 -3.73
N MET A 74 23.88 6.94 -3.11
CA MET A 74 24.29 5.53 -3.12
C MET A 74 23.28 4.63 -2.41
N LEU A 75 22.72 5.07 -1.29
CA LEU A 75 21.66 4.35 -0.58
C LEU A 75 20.41 4.21 -1.44
N ALA A 76 19.92 5.32 -2.02
CA ALA A 76 18.74 5.30 -2.88
C ALA A 76 18.94 4.39 -4.10
N PHE A 77 20.11 4.47 -4.75
CA PHE A 77 20.46 3.61 -5.88
C PHE A 77 20.57 2.13 -5.48
N GLY A 78 21.22 1.83 -4.36
CA GLY A 78 21.35 0.46 -3.85
C GLY A 78 20.00 -0.16 -3.49
N LEU A 79 19.13 0.60 -2.82
CA LEU A 79 17.76 0.18 -2.52
C LEU A 79 16.93 0.00 -3.80
N ALA A 80 17.04 0.90 -4.78
CA ALA A 80 16.35 0.77 -6.05
C ALA A 80 16.78 -0.52 -6.78
N LEU A 81 18.08 -0.81 -6.78
CA LEU A 81 18.61 -2.01 -7.42
C LEU A 81 18.15 -3.30 -6.73
N LEU A 82 17.98 -3.28 -5.41
CA LEU A 82 17.43 -4.41 -4.64
C LEU A 82 15.93 -4.61 -4.86
N LEU A 83 15.17 -3.53 -5.05
CA LEU A 83 13.70 -3.58 -5.16
C LEU A 83 13.19 -3.76 -6.59
N THR A 84 13.93 -3.30 -7.59
CA THR A 84 13.54 -3.41 -9.01
C THR A 84 13.20 -4.85 -9.43
N PRO A 85 13.95 -5.91 -9.03
CA PRO A 85 13.60 -7.30 -9.36
C PRO A 85 12.22 -7.74 -8.90
N THR A 86 11.70 -7.15 -7.82
CA THR A 86 10.36 -7.46 -7.29
C THR A 86 9.22 -6.83 -8.10
N GLN A 87 9.55 -5.90 -9.01
CA GLN A 87 8.59 -5.12 -9.80
C GLN A 87 8.72 -5.38 -11.31
N ILE A 88 9.56 -6.34 -11.74
CA ILE A 88 9.84 -6.61 -13.16
C ILE A 88 8.57 -6.99 -13.94
N ASP A 89 7.63 -7.68 -13.30
CA ASP A 89 6.38 -8.13 -13.95
C ASP A 89 5.32 -7.02 -14.09
N THR A 90 5.62 -5.79 -13.65
CA THR A 90 4.68 -4.67 -13.75
C THR A 90 4.62 -4.13 -15.17
N VAL A 91 3.41 -4.12 -15.75
CA VAL A 91 3.19 -3.59 -17.11
C VAL A 91 3.03 -2.08 -17.03
N ILE A 92 4.00 -1.34 -17.54
CA ILE A 92 3.95 0.13 -17.60
C ILE A 92 3.70 0.57 -19.04
N PRO A 93 2.66 1.37 -19.31
CA PRO A 93 2.48 1.94 -20.64
C PRO A 93 3.66 2.87 -20.97
N PRO A 94 4.35 2.68 -22.11
CA PRO A 94 5.50 3.49 -22.46
C PRO A 94 5.08 4.96 -22.63
N PRO A 95 5.85 5.92 -22.09
CA PRO A 95 5.50 7.33 -22.18
C PRO A 95 5.60 7.81 -23.63
N GLU A 96 4.49 8.27 -24.19
CA GLU A 96 4.45 8.78 -25.57
C GLU A 96 5.27 10.07 -25.77
N ASN A 97 5.46 10.85 -24.70
CA ASN A 97 6.11 12.18 -24.71
C ASN A 97 6.85 12.48 -23.40
N LEU A 98 7.74 13.49 -23.42
CA LEU A 98 8.44 14.00 -22.22
C LEU A 98 7.47 14.39 -21.10
N LEU A 99 6.31 14.96 -21.45
CA LEU A 99 5.26 15.31 -20.50
C LEU A 99 4.62 14.07 -19.84
N GLY A 100 4.49 12.96 -20.59
CA GLY A 100 4.03 11.69 -20.07
C GLY A 100 5.00 11.11 -19.04
N PHE A 101 6.30 11.15 -19.35
CA PHE A 101 7.34 10.77 -18.39
C PHE A 101 7.33 11.67 -17.14
N ALA A 102 7.23 12.99 -17.31
CA ALA A 102 7.17 13.92 -16.19
C ALA A 102 5.96 13.68 -15.27
N LYS A 103 4.81 13.30 -15.83
CA LYS A 103 3.62 12.92 -15.04
C LYS A 103 3.85 11.65 -14.23
N LEU A 104 4.42 10.61 -14.84
CA LEU A 104 4.75 9.36 -14.16
C LEU A 104 5.78 9.60 -13.05
N ALA A 105 6.88 10.28 -13.38
CA ALA A 105 7.93 10.66 -12.43
C ALA A 105 7.36 11.52 -11.28
N GLY A 106 6.49 12.49 -11.58
CA GLY A 106 5.85 13.33 -10.58
C GLY A 106 5.00 12.54 -9.59
N GLY A 107 4.24 11.55 -10.07
CA GLY A 107 3.47 10.64 -9.21
C GLY A 107 4.37 9.82 -8.28
N GLU A 108 5.46 9.28 -8.80
CA GLU A 108 6.44 8.51 -8.03
C GLU A 108 7.15 9.34 -6.95
N ILE A 109 7.57 10.58 -7.30
CA ILE A 109 8.15 11.53 -6.34
C ILE A 109 7.16 11.83 -5.23
N LEU A 110 5.91 12.13 -5.58
CA LEU A 110 4.87 12.46 -4.60
C LEU A 110 4.66 11.31 -3.60
N VAL A 111 4.54 10.07 -4.07
CA VAL A 111 4.42 8.91 -3.18
C VAL A 111 5.65 8.81 -2.26
N GLY A 112 6.85 8.91 -2.80
CA GLY A 112 8.08 8.88 -2.00
C GLY A 112 8.15 9.99 -0.95
N LEU A 113 7.81 11.22 -1.33
CA LEU A 113 7.78 12.37 -0.43
C LEU A 113 6.71 12.23 0.65
N THR A 114 5.51 11.74 0.33
CA THR A 114 4.45 11.57 1.33
C THR A 114 4.84 10.61 2.44
N LEU A 115 5.50 9.49 2.09
CA LEU A 115 6.00 8.53 3.08
C LEU A 115 7.07 9.15 3.98
N GLY A 116 8.05 9.86 3.39
CA GLY A 116 9.16 10.41 4.18
C GLY A 116 8.79 11.66 4.96
N LEU A 117 7.99 12.56 4.37
CA LEU A 117 7.42 13.73 5.05
C LEU A 117 6.47 13.32 6.18
N GLY A 118 5.70 12.25 6.00
CA GLY A 118 4.79 11.77 7.04
C GLY A 118 5.50 11.44 8.34
N VAL A 119 6.65 10.76 8.26
CA VAL A 119 7.48 10.47 9.43
C VAL A 119 8.23 11.72 9.90
N MET A 120 8.74 12.55 8.98
CA MET A 120 9.44 13.79 9.33
C MET A 120 8.55 14.78 10.11
N LEU A 121 7.26 14.85 9.79
CA LEU A 121 6.30 15.72 10.47
C LEU A 121 6.24 15.43 11.98
N LEU A 122 6.35 14.18 12.41
CA LEU A 122 6.41 13.88 13.85
C LEU A 122 7.62 14.50 14.54
N PHE A 123 8.77 14.46 13.88
CA PHE A 123 9.99 15.10 14.38
C PHE A 123 9.83 16.61 14.42
N SER A 124 9.12 17.20 13.45
CA SER A 124 8.75 18.61 13.50
C SER A 124 7.86 18.94 14.70
N GLY A 125 6.95 18.06 15.11
CA GLY A 125 6.17 18.20 16.34
C GLY A 125 7.04 18.26 17.60
N ALA A 126 8.02 17.36 17.73
CA ALA A 126 8.98 17.38 18.84
C ALA A 126 9.87 18.64 18.83
N GLN A 127 10.31 19.08 17.64
CA GLN A 127 11.04 20.33 17.48
C GLN A 127 10.21 21.55 17.89
N LEU A 128 8.93 21.59 17.51
CA LEU A 128 7.99 22.64 17.90
C LEU A 128 7.86 22.69 19.42
N ALA A 129 7.77 21.55 20.10
CA ALA A 129 7.75 21.51 21.56
C ALA A 129 8.99 22.18 22.16
N GLY A 130 10.17 21.84 21.64
CA GLY A 130 11.44 22.43 22.10
C GLY A 130 11.54 23.92 21.81
N GLN A 131 10.95 24.38 20.70
CA GLN A 131 10.89 25.79 20.35
C GLN A 131 9.99 26.57 21.31
N LEU A 132 8.82 26.04 21.67
CA LEU A 132 7.92 26.64 22.66
C LEU A 132 8.60 26.75 24.04
N ILE A 133 9.28 25.69 24.48
CA ILE A 133 10.02 25.68 25.75
C ILE A 133 11.17 26.69 25.73
N SER A 134 11.86 26.84 24.59
CA SER A 134 12.95 27.80 24.41
C SER A 134 12.47 29.25 24.48
N HIS A 135 11.31 29.56 23.86
CA HIS A 135 10.72 30.89 23.92
C HIS A 135 10.29 31.27 25.35
N LEU A 136 9.68 30.34 26.09
CA LEU A 136 9.18 30.61 27.44
C LEU A 136 10.27 30.60 28.52
N SER A 137 11.35 29.85 28.31
CA SER A 137 12.51 29.89 29.22
C SER A 137 13.32 31.18 29.14
N GLY A 138 13.09 32.01 28.11
CA GLY A 138 13.88 33.22 27.84
C GLY A 138 15.18 32.95 27.08
N MET A 139 15.51 31.70 26.77
CA MET A 139 16.71 31.34 26.00
C MET A 139 16.68 31.83 24.55
N ALA A 140 15.49 32.12 24.01
CA ALA A 140 15.32 32.73 22.69
C ALA A 140 15.95 34.14 22.56
N LEU A 141 16.28 34.81 23.68
CA LEU A 141 17.03 36.07 23.63
C LEU A 141 18.42 35.89 23.01
N ALA A 142 19.04 34.70 23.11
CA ALA A 142 20.32 34.41 22.47
C ALA A 142 20.26 34.58 20.94
N ASP A 143 19.12 34.23 20.32
CA ASP A 143 18.91 34.36 18.88
C ASP A 143 18.75 35.83 18.44
N VAL A 144 18.27 36.70 19.32
CA VAL A 144 18.13 38.16 19.06
C VAL A 144 19.51 38.85 19.03
N PHE A 145 20.49 38.35 19.79
CA PHE A 145 21.82 38.94 19.87
C PHE A 145 22.81 38.45 18.80
N GLN A 146 22.49 37.39 18.05
CA GLN A 146 23.34 36.84 16.98
C GLN A 146 22.57 36.66 15.65
N PRO A 147 22.28 37.75 14.92
CA PRO A 147 21.56 37.67 13.64
C PRO A 147 22.39 37.12 12.45
N GLY A 148 23.63 36.66 12.67
CA GLY A 148 24.62 36.38 11.60
C GLY A 148 25.04 34.93 11.40
N LEU A 149 24.49 33.97 12.14
CA LEU A 149 24.72 32.54 11.93
C LEU A 149 23.43 31.91 11.38
N ASP A 150 23.44 31.45 10.14
CA ASP A 150 22.29 30.88 9.40
C ASP A 150 21.66 29.62 10.04
N THR A 151 22.07 29.24 11.25
CA THR A 151 21.53 28.08 11.97
C THR A 151 21.65 28.25 13.48
N SER A 152 20.57 28.64 14.15
CA SER A 152 20.36 28.28 15.55
C SER A 152 18.93 27.78 15.73
N LEU A 153 18.69 26.54 15.29
CA LEU A 153 17.58 25.78 15.89
C LEU A 153 17.76 25.85 17.41
N PRO A 154 16.74 26.27 18.18
CA PRO A 154 16.91 26.44 19.62
C PRO A 154 17.43 25.16 20.28
N VAL A 155 18.25 25.30 21.32
CA VAL A 155 18.94 24.17 21.97
C VAL A 155 17.97 23.07 22.37
N PHE A 156 16.81 23.43 22.94
CA PHE A 156 15.80 22.45 23.32
C PHE A 156 15.14 21.80 22.11
N SER A 157 14.90 22.51 21.01
CA SER A 157 14.39 21.93 19.76
C SER A 157 15.34 20.86 19.23
N HIS A 158 16.65 21.14 19.26
CA HIS A 158 17.66 20.17 18.84
C HIS A 158 17.75 18.98 19.81
N LEU A 159 17.71 19.23 21.12
CA LEU A 159 17.71 18.17 22.13
C LEU A 159 16.52 17.24 21.96
N LEU A 160 15.30 17.77 21.81
CA LEU A 160 14.10 16.96 21.62
C LEU A 160 14.13 16.21 20.30
N TYR A 161 14.66 16.81 19.22
CA TYR A 161 14.90 16.10 17.98
C TYR A 161 15.82 14.89 18.16
N LEU A 162 16.95 15.05 18.88
CA LEU A 162 17.88 13.95 19.14
C LEU A 162 17.26 12.85 20.00
N VAL A 163 16.45 13.22 21.01
CA VAL A 163 15.72 12.26 21.82
C VAL A 163 14.69 11.50 20.97
N SER A 164 13.88 12.20 20.18
CA SER A 164 12.95 11.57 19.24
C SER A 164 13.67 10.66 18.24
N LEU A 165 14.86 11.06 17.76
CA LEU A 165 15.68 10.23 16.87
C LEU A 165 16.18 8.97 17.56
N ALA A 166 16.66 9.09 18.80
CA ALA A 166 17.11 7.95 19.59
C ALA A 166 15.94 6.98 19.84
N VAL A 167 14.77 7.49 20.25
CA VAL A 167 13.55 6.68 20.43
C VAL A 167 13.16 6.01 19.13
N PHE A 168 13.10 6.75 18.03
CA PHE A 168 12.77 6.22 16.71
C PHE A 168 13.70 5.08 16.28
N VAL A 169 15.00 5.18 16.57
CA VAL A 169 15.95 4.07 16.32
C VAL A 169 15.68 2.89 17.26
N LEU A 170 15.45 3.14 18.55
CA LEU A 170 15.22 2.11 19.56
C LEU A 170 13.94 1.29 19.32
N ILE A 171 12.89 1.91 18.77
CA ILE A 171 11.64 1.23 18.40
C ILE A 171 11.68 0.61 16.99
N ASP A 172 12.86 0.52 16.36
CA ASP A 172 13.02 0.04 14.98
C ASP A 172 12.23 0.85 13.94
N GLY A 173 12.00 2.14 14.17
CA GLY A 173 11.23 3.02 13.27
C GLY A 173 11.80 3.15 11.86
N HIS A 174 13.11 2.96 11.68
CA HIS A 174 13.73 2.87 10.36
C HIS A 174 13.26 1.64 9.56
N ARG A 175 13.00 0.50 10.22
CA ARG A 175 12.40 -0.70 9.60
C ARG A 175 10.95 -0.46 9.22
N LEU A 176 10.23 0.31 10.04
CA LEU A 176 8.86 0.72 9.79
C LEU A 176 8.76 1.56 8.51
N VAL A 177 9.65 2.53 8.34
CA VAL A 177 9.77 3.31 7.09
C VAL A 177 10.02 2.40 5.87
N MET A 178 10.93 1.43 6.00
CA MET A 178 11.21 0.48 4.91
C MET A 178 10.04 -0.45 4.62
N THR A 179 9.29 -0.86 5.65
CA THR A 179 8.09 -1.70 5.49
C THR A 179 6.99 -0.90 4.81
N GLY A 180 6.79 0.37 5.20
CA GLY A 180 5.88 1.29 4.52
C GLY A 180 6.24 1.51 3.05
N LEU A 181 7.53 1.63 2.72
CA LEU A 181 8.01 1.70 1.33
C LEU A 181 7.67 0.44 0.52
N LEU A 182 7.90 -0.75 1.10
CA LEU A 182 7.56 -2.02 0.45
C LEU A 182 6.05 -2.17 0.23
N SER A 183 5.25 -1.83 1.24
CA SER A 183 3.78 -1.80 1.14
C SER A 183 3.29 -0.77 0.12
N ALA A 184 3.98 0.36 -0.04
CA ALA A 184 3.63 1.34 -1.06
C ALA A 184 3.90 0.83 -2.49
N PHE A 185 4.93 0.00 -2.69
CA PHE A 185 5.17 -0.64 -3.99
C PHE A 185 4.15 -1.74 -4.32
N SER A 186 3.62 -2.44 -3.32
CA SER A 186 2.53 -3.41 -3.55
C SER A 186 1.17 -2.75 -3.75
N ALA A 187 0.91 -1.63 -3.07
CA ALA A 187 -0.33 -0.86 -3.22
C ALA A 187 -0.35 -0.06 -4.51
N VAL A 188 0.69 0.74 -4.77
CA VAL A 188 0.80 1.60 -5.95
C VAL A 188 2.01 1.11 -6.76
N PRO A 189 1.83 0.18 -7.70
CA PRO A 189 2.90 -0.26 -8.58
C PRO A 189 3.57 0.91 -9.32
N PRO A 190 4.85 0.82 -9.67
CA PRO A 190 5.54 1.86 -10.43
C PRO A 190 4.79 2.19 -11.72
N GLY A 191 4.55 3.48 -11.97
CA GLY A 191 3.86 3.95 -13.17
C GLY A 191 2.32 3.95 -13.10
N SER A 192 1.74 3.45 -12.01
CA SER A 192 0.29 3.57 -11.73
C SER A 192 -0.06 4.80 -10.86
N ALA A 193 0.96 5.51 -10.35
CA ALA A 193 0.80 6.63 -9.43
C ALA A 193 0.13 7.84 -10.12
N GLY A 194 -1.18 8.01 -9.90
CA GLY A 194 -1.87 9.28 -10.10
C GLY A 194 -1.63 10.25 -8.95
N VAL A 195 -1.97 11.54 -9.11
CA VAL A 195 -1.98 12.49 -7.98
C VAL A 195 -3.08 12.03 -7.00
N PRO A 196 -2.74 11.52 -5.80
CA PRO A 196 -3.76 10.98 -4.91
C PRO A 196 -4.45 12.16 -4.23
N LEU A 197 -5.75 12.37 -4.47
CA LEU A 197 -6.53 13.29 -3.64
C LEU A 197 -6.48 12.90 -2.15
N SER A 198 -6.26 11.60 -1.85
CA SER A 198 -6.04 11.09 -0.50
C SER A 198 -4.72 11.53 0.15
N ALA A 199 -3.71 11.94 -0.63
CA ALA A 199 -2.44 12.40 -0.09
C ALA A 199 -2.58 13.74 0.64
N ALA A 200 -3.48 14.61 0.18
CA ALA A 200 -3.76 15.88 0.83
C ALA A 200 -4.44 15.67 2.19
N GLU A 201 -5.44 14.79 2.26
CA GLU A 201 -6.13 14.42 3.50
C GLU A 201 -5.17 13.78 4.52
N ALA A 202 -4.36 12.82 4.06
CA ALA A 202 -3.31 12.20 4.87
C ALA A 202 -2.33 13.25 5.41
N PHE A 203 -1.88 14.19 4.58
CA PHE A 203 -0.96 15.23 5.00
C PHE A 203 -1.58 16.19 6.03
N THR A 204 -2.84 16.57 5.86
CA THR A 204 -3.55 17.41 6.85
C THR A 204 -3.72 16.72 8.19
N GLU A 205 -4.01 15.42 8.20
CA GLU A 205 -4.12 14.63 9.43
C GLU A 205 -2.75 14.52 10.13
N LEU A 206 -1.69 14.21 9.38
CA LEU A 206 -0.33 14.11 9.91
C LEU A 206 0.18 15.45 10.47
N LEU A 207 -0.14 16.57 9.79
CA LEU A 207 0.13 17.90 10.31
C LEU A 207 -0.59 18.15 11.65
N SER A 208 -1.88 17.84 11.73
CA SER A 208 -2.67 17.99 12.96
C SER A 208 -2.09 17.17 14.11
N GLN A 209 -1.76 15.90 13.85
CA GLN A 209 -1.16 15.00 14.84
C GLN A 209 0.22 15.49 15.31
N SER A 210 1.08 15.97 14.40
CA SER A 210 2.39 16.52 14.76
C SER A 210 2.28 17.77 15.64
N PHE A 211 1.31 18.64 15.36
CA PHE A 211 1.05 19.83 16.16
C PHE A 211 0.53 19.47 17.55
N MET A 212 -0.41 18.52 17.63
CA MET A 212 -0.90 17.99 18.91
C MET A 212 0.20 17.35 19.74
N LEU A 213 1.10 16.57 19.12
CA LEU A 213 2.29 16.01 19.76
C LEU A 213 3.15 17.13 20.36
N GLY A 214 3.46 18.16 19.56
CA GLY A 214 4.27 19.29 20.02
C GLY A 214 3.66 20.01 21.24
N ILE A 215 2.36 20.30 21.20
CA ILE A 215 1.65 20.94 22.31
C ILE A 215 1.62 20.04 23.54
N ARG A 216 1.24 18.76 23.41
CA ARG A 216 1.14 17.84 24.54
C ARG A 216 2.48 17.65 25.24
N THR A 217 3.55 17.57 24.47
CA THR A 217 4.91 17.44 24.98
C THR A 217 5.38 18.71 25.70
N ALA A 218 5.07 19.89 25.16
CA ALA A 218 5.45 21.16 25.79
C ALA A 218 4.57 21.55 26.99
N ALA A 219 3.30 21.16 27.00
CA ALA A 219 2.29 21.61 27.96
C ALA A 219 2.73 21.59 29.45
N PRO A 220 3.26 20.49 30.01
CA PRO A 220 3.62 20.48 31.44
C PRO A 220 4.74 21.46 31.77
N ILE A 221 5.73 21.61 30.87
CA ILE A 221 6.86 22.52 31.05
C ILE A 221 6.39 23.97 30.89
N THR A 222 5.64 24.24 29.83
CA THR A 222 5.07 25.56 29.51
C THR A 222 4.17 26.08 30.63
N VAL A 223 3.27 25.25 31.18
CA VAL A 223 2.39 25.64 32.27
C VAL A 223 3.19 25.95 33.54
N ALA A 224 4.16 25.11 33.89
CA ALA A 224 5.00 25.34 35.06
C ALA A 224 5.87 26.60 34.91
N GLN A 225 6.43 26.87 33.73
CA GLN A 225 7.15 28.10 33.43
C GLN A 225 6.23 29.33 33.53
N LEU A 226 5.01 29.25 33.00
CA LEU A 226 4.05 30.36 33.09
C LEU A 226 3.71 30.67 34.55
N LEU A 227 3.47 29.65 35.38
CA LEU A 227 3.29 29.82 36.82
C LEU A 227 4.54 30.42 37.48
N GLY A 228 5.73 29.96 37.12
CA GLY A 228 7.00 30.51 37.60
C GLY A 228 7.17 32.00 37.28
N THR A 229 6.85 32.41 36.04
CA THR A 229 6.89 33.81 35.63
C THR A 229 5.87 34.67 36.38
N LEU A 230 4.69 34.13 36.67
CA LEU A 230 3.66 34.83 37.44
C LEU A 230 4.12 35.02 38.90
N VAL A 231 4.70 33.98 39.51
CA VAL A 231 5.29 34.07 40.85
C VAL A 231 6.40 35.12 40.89
N LEU A 232 7.29 35.13 39.89
CA LEU A 232 8.35 36.12 39.80
C LEU A 232 7.79 37.55 39.62
N GLY A 233 6.73 37.72 38.82
CA GLY A 233 6.03 38.99 38.66
C GLY A 233 5.42 39.48 39.98
N LEU A 234 4.85 38.59 40.79
CA LEU A 234 4.36 38.93 42.13
C LEU A 234 5.51 39.33 43.08
N ILE A 235 6.64 38.62 43.03
CA ILE A 235 7.85 38.96 43.81
C ILE A 235 8.39 40.32 43.40
N SER A 236 8.42 40.64 42.10
CA SER A 236 8.88 41.96 41.62
C SER A 236 7.99 43.10 42.09
N ARG A 237 6.70 42.82 42.33
CA ARG A 237 5.77 43.81 42.85
C ARG A 237 5.98 44.06 44.34
N THR A 238 6.34 43.04 45.12
CA THR A 238 6.63 43.18 46.56
C THR A 238 8.03 43.71 46.84
N LEU A 239 9.00 43.37 45.99
CA LEU A 239 10.40 43.76 46.09
C LEU A 239 10.88 44.42 44.77
N PRO A 240 10.48 45.67 44.49
CA PRO A 240 10.80 46.36 43.23
C PRO A 240 12.29 46.64 43.02
N GLN A 241 13.10 46.45 44.08
CA GLN A 241 14.55 46.58 44.04
C GLN A 241 15.24 45.38 43.37
N LEU A 242 14.53 44.25 43.23
CA LEU A 242 15.07 43.06 42.58
C LEU A 242 15.05 43.23 41.07
N ASN A 243 16.22 43.09 40.44
CA ASN A 243 16.30 43.03 38.99
C ASN A 243 15.68 41.71 38.49
N VAL A 244 14.41 41.81 38.09
CA VAL A 244 13.57 40.70 37.62
C VAL A 244 14.22 39.96 36.44
N LEU A 245 14.95 40.67 35.59
CA LEU A 245 15.60 40.08 34.42
C LEU A 245 16.71 39.10 34.84
N VAL A 246 17.55 39.50 35.80
CA VAL A 246 18.70 38.70 36.28
C VAL A 246 18.22 37.50 37.09
N MET A 247 17.28 37.71 38.02
CA MET A 247 16.75 36.63 38.85
C MET A 247 15.85 35.68 38.04
N GLY A 248 15.04 36.23 37.14
CA GLY A 248 14.09 35.46 36.33
C GLY A 248 14.75 34.51 35.36
N PHE A 249 15.85 34.92 34.71
CA PHE A 249 16.57 34.04 33.79
C PHE A 249 17.15 32.81 34.52
N GLY A 250 17.77 33.02 35.68
CA GLY A 250 18.34 31.93 36.48
C GLY A 250 17.27 30.95 37.00
N ILE A 251 16.17 31.47 37.55
CA ILE A 251 15.06 30.64 38.06
C ILE A 251 14.38 29.89 36.91
N ASN A 252 14.04 30.58 35.82
CA ASN A 252 13.40 29.95 34.67
C ASN A 252 14.28 28.87 34.05
N ALA A 253 15.59 29.11 33.89
CA ALA A 253 16.51 28.10 33.38
C ALA A 253 16.57 26.85 34.27
N LEU A 254 16.70 27.01 35.59
CA LEU A 254 16.71 25.88 36.55
C LEU A 254 15.41 25.07 36.53
N VAL A 255 14.26 25.77 36.52
CA VAL A 255 12.94 25.15 36.45
C VAL A 255 12.79 24.38 35.13
N THR A 256 13.18 24.99 34.01
CA THR A 256 13.09 24.37 32.68
C THR A 256 13.92 23.09 32.60
N LEU A 257 15.19 23.15 33.04
CA LEU A 257 16.11 22.03 32.94
C LEU A 257 15.68 20.87 33.85
N SER A 258 15.18 21.18 35.05
CA SER A 258 14.63 20.17 35.98
C SER A 258 13.37 19.49 35.41
N LEU A 259 12.46 20.28 34.83
CA LEU A 259 11.21 19.75 34.28
C LEU A 259 11.43 18.94 33.00
N ILE A 260 12.36 19.35 32.12
CA ILE A 260 12.72 18.55 30.94
C ILE A 260 13.23 17.18 31.37
N MET A 261 14.11 17.11 32.37
CA MET A 261 14.62 15.83 32.88
C MET A 261 13.50 14.93 33.41
N PHE A 262 12.51 15.49 34.12
CA PHE A 262 11.40 14.72 34.67
C PHE A 262 10.37 14.30 33.61
N THR A 263 10.15 15.15 32.60
CA THR A 263 9.16 14.92 31.53
C THR A 263 9.72 14.13 30.34
N MET A 264 11.04 13.93 30.27
CA MET A 264 11.70 13.19 29.19
C MET A 264 11.08 11.80 28.99
N ALA A 265 10.84 11.05 30.08
CA ALA A 265 10.22 9.74 30.00
C ALA A 265 8.79 9.79 29.43
N GLY A 266 8.01 10.80 29.84
CA GLY A 266 6.67 11.02 29.31
C GLY A 266 6.70 11.38 27.83
N MET A 267 7.70 12.14 27.38
CA MET A 267 7.88 12.49 25.97
C MET A 267 8.14 11.26 25.10
N VAL A 268 8.98 10.32 25.57
CA VAL A 268 9.21 9.05 24.87
C VAL A 268 7.89 8.31 24.67
N TRP A 269 7.09 8.20 25.74
CA TRP A 269 5.79 7.54 25.69
C TRP A 269 4.81 8.24 24.73
N VAL A 270 4.73 9.57 24.76
CA VAL A 270 3.86 10.33 23.83
C VAL A 270 4.35 10.17 22.38
N PHE A 271 5.66 10.18 22.13
CA PHE A 271 6.21 9.98 20.79
C PHE A 271 5.93 8.57 20.26
N GLU A 272 6.13 7.54 21.08
CA GLU A 272 5.85 6.14 20.74
C GLU A 272 4.36 5.93 20.42
N SER A 273 3.45 6.46 21.26
CA SER A 273 2.01 6.35 21.04
C SER A 273 1.51 7.03 19.76
N GLN A 274 2.24 8.01 19.23
CA GLN A 274 1.92 8.70 17.98
C GLN A 274 2.56 8.04 16.75
N MET A 275 3.48 7.08 16.93
CA MET A 275 4.03 6.31 15.81
C MET A 275 3.10 5.18 15.34
N GLU A 276 2.27 4.63 16.23
CA GLU A 276 1.30 3.59 15.87
C GLU A 276 0.21 4.06 14.88
N PRO A 277 -0.43 5.24 15.04
CA PRO A 277 -1.40 5.74 14.06
C PRO A 277 -0.80 5.99 12.67
N LEU A 278 0.49 6.33 12.59
CA LEU A 278 1.21 6.53 11.33
C LEU A 278 1.46 5.21 10.58
N LEU A 279 1.65 4.12 11.33
CA LEU A 279 1.63 2.76 10.81
C LEU A 279 0.26 2.43 10.23
N GLU A 280 -0.81 2.65 11.00
CA GLU A 280 -2.19 2.37 10.55
C GLU A 280 -2.51 3.13 9.26
N LEU A 281 -2.14 4.42 9.17
CA LEU A 281 -2.44 5.27 8.01
C LEU A 281 -1.72 4.80 6.73
N ALA A 282 -0.49 4.27 6.86
CA ALA A 282 0.25 3.69 5.74
C ALA A 282 -0.38 2.37 5.24
N PHE A 283 -0.94 1.55 6.14
CA PHE A 283 -1.61 0.29 5.80
C PHE A 283 -3.06 0.49 5.31
N ASP A 284 -3.80 1.42 5.89
CA ASP A 284 -5.16 1.76 5.48
C ASP A 284 -5.21 2.25 4.02
N ALA A 285 -4.19 2.99 3.57
CA ALA A 285 -4.06 3.39 2.17
C ALA A 285 -3.98 2.18 1.21
N VAL A 286 -3.30 1.10 1.62
CA VAL A 286 -3.20 -0.15 0.86
C VAL A 286 -4.56 -0.86 0.80
N ASN A 287 -5.30 -0.88 1.91
CA ASN A 287 -6.61 -1.51 1.96
C ASN A 287 -7.68 -0.74 1.19
N LEU A 288 -7.67 0.59 1.23
CA LEU A 288 -8.55 1.43 0.40
C LEU A 288 -8.38 1.13 -1.08
N GLN A 289 -7.15 0.86 -1.52
CA GLN A 289 -6.87 0.50 -2.90
C GLN A 289 -7.30 -0.94 -3.23
N LYS A 290 -6.97 -1.92 -2.38
CA LYS A 290 -7.45 -3.31 -2.52
C LYS A 290 -8.99 -3.38 -2.53
N ALA A 291 -9.66 -2.60 -1.69
CA ALA A 291 -11.12 -2.55 -1.64
C ALA A 291 -11.72 -2.00 -2.94
N ARG A 292 -11.11 -0.97 -3.53
CA ARG A 292 -11.49 -0.45 -4.85
C ARG A 292 -11.23 -1.46 -5.96
N GLU A 293 -10.10 -2.16 -5.96
CA GLU A 293 -9.79 -3.24 -6.91
C GLU A 293 -10.77 -4.41 -6.79
N GLN A 294 -11.21 -4.72 -5.57
CA GLN A 294 -12.28 -5.70 -5.31
C GLN A 294 -13.68 -5.16 -5.58
N GLY A 295 -13.81 -3.91 -6.06
CA GLY A 295 -15.07 -3.25 -6.40
C GLY A 295 -16.01 -3.10 -5.20
N GLN A 296 -15.44 -2.95 -4.01
CA GLN A 296 -16.16 -2.54 -2.82
C GLN A 296 -16.18 -1.02 -2.78
N VAL A 297 -17.36 -0.46 -3.04
CA VAL A 297 -17.60 0.98 -3.09
C VAL A 297 -18.93 1.27 -2.42
N ALA A 298 -19.01 2.40 -1.72
CA ALA A 298 -20.26 2.87 -1.14
C ALA A 298 -21.26 3.19 -2.26
N ARG A 299 -22.42 2.51 -2.27
CA ARG A 299 -23.49 2.73 -3.25
C ARG A 299 -24.85 2.63 -2.56
N SER A 300 -25.64 3.70 -2.65
CA SER A 300 -27.04 3.66 -2.23
C SER A 300 -27.96 3.43 -3.43
N GLN A 301 -28.68 2.32 -3.41
CA GLN A 301 -29.69 2.00 -4.43
C GLN A 301 -30.88 2.98 -4.39
N ASP A 302 -31.16 3.55 -3.22
CA ASP A 302 -32.27 4.48 -3.04
C ASP A 302 -31.99 5.83 -3.69
N LEU A 303 -30.73 6.27 -3.71
CA LEU A 303 -30.34 7.55 -4.31
C LEU A 303 -30.58 7.55 -5.83
N SER A 304 -30.22 6.47 -6.51
CA SER A 304 -30.50 6.33 -7.95
C SER A 304 -32.00 6.27 -8.24
N SER A 305 -32.74 5.52 -7.43
CA SER A 305 -34.19 5.38 -7.61
C SER A 305 -34.92 6.71 -7.39
N ALA A 306 -34.55 7.47 -6.35
CA ALA A 306 -35.14 8.78 -6.07
C ALA A 306 -34.77 9.84 -7.11
N ALA A 307 -33.52 9.86 -7.58
CA ALA A 307 -33.08 10.76 -8.65
C ALA A 307 -33.81 10.49 -9.97
N LEU A 308 -34.00 9.22 -10.32
CA LEU A 308 -34.76 8.81 -11.51
C LEU A 308 -36.24 9.19 -11.40
N LEU A 309 -36.85 8.97 -10.24
CA LEU A 309 -38.24 9.36 -9.99
C LEU A 309 -38.43 10.87 -10.12
N LEU A 310 -37.61 11.67 -9.42
CA LEU A 310 -37.72 13.13 -9.45
C LEU A 310 -37.42 13.67 -10.85
N GLY A 311 -36.34 13.24 -11.47
CA GLY A 311 -35.95 13.70 -12.80
C GLY A 311 -36.94 13.28 -13.88
N GLY A 312 -37.54 12.09 -13.77
CA GLY A 312 -38.63 11.64 -14.63
C GLY A 312 -39.89 12.50 -14.49
N LEU A 313 -40.28 12.86 -13.26
CA LEU A 313 -41.41 13.75 -13.01
C LEU A 313 -41.15 15.18 -13.52
N LEU A 314 -39.93 15.71 -13.35
CA LEU A 314 -39.55 17.02 -13.88
C LEU A 314 -39.50 17.03 -15.41
N ALA A 315 -39.00 15.96 -16.03
CA ALA A 315 -39.05 15.80 -17.48
C ALA A 315 -40.51 15.77 -17.98
N LEU A 316 -41.39 15.09 -17.25
CA LEU A 316 -42.81 15.01 -17.57
C LEU A 316 -43.53 16.36 -17.38
N LEU A 317 -43.14 17.17 -16.39
CA LEU A 317 -43.63 18.56 -16.28
C LEU A 317 -43.17 19.44 -17.43
N TRP A 318 -41.88 19.34 -17.78
CA TRP A 318 -41.29 20.17 -18.83
C TRP A 318 -41.87 19.84 -20.21
N MET A 319 -42.06 18.56 -20.51
CA MET A 319 -42.57 18.08 -21.79
C MET A 319 -44.10 17.93 -21.82
N GLY A 320 -44.76 17.91 -20.66
CA GLY A 320 -46.18 17.56 -20.54
C GLY A 320 -47.12 18.43 -21.37
N ARG A 321 -46.84 19.73 -21.49
CA ARG A 321 -47.62 20.63 -22.36
C ARG A 321 -47.52 20.22 -23.84
N GLY A 322 -46.32 19.86 -24.29
CA GLY A 322 -46.11 19.36 -25.65
C GLY A 322 -46.81 18.02 -25.89
N MET A 323 -46.80 17.13 -24.88
CA MET A 323 -47.51 15.85 -24.94
C MET A 323 -49.03 16.05 -25.06
N VAL A 324 -49.60 16.90 -24.20
CA VAL A 324 -51.05 17.19 -24.22
C VAL A 324 -51.45 17.81 -25.56
N ASN A 325 -50.70 18.79 -26.05
CA ASN A 325 -50.97 19.39 -27.36
C ASN A 325 -50.90 18.35 -28.49
N PHE A 326 -49.87 17.51 -28.52
CA PHE A 326 -49.74 16.47 -29.53
C PHE A 326 -50.91 15.46 -29.51
N PHE A 327 -51.31 14.99 -28.32
CA PHE A 327 -52.46 14.09 -28.22
C PHE A 327 -53.77 14.80 -28.60
N PHE A 328 -53.90 16.07 -28.26
CA PHE A 328 -55.06 16.89 -28.63
C PHE A 328 -55.15 17.09 -30.15
N ASP A 329 -54.04 17.47 -30.80
CA ASP A 329 -53.93 17.68 -32.24
C ASP A 329 -54.20 16.38 -33.00
N ILE A 330 -53.58 15.26 -32.59
CA ILE A 330 -53.86 13.93 -33.15
C ILE A 330 -55.33 13.54 -33.01
N THR A 331 -55.94 13.83 -31.85
CA THR A 331 -57.34 13.51 -31.62
C THR A 331 -58.26 14.34 -32.51
N LEU A 332 -57.97 15.64 -32.68
CA LEU A 332 -58.72 16.51 -33.58
C LEU A 332 -58.52 16.13 -35.06
N ASP A 333 -57.30 15.84 -35.48
CA ASP A 333 -56.98 15.47 -36.85
C ASP A 333 -57.65 14.14 -37.24
N HIS A 334 -57.71 13.16 -36.32
CA HIS A 334 -58.31 11.86 -36.61
C HIS A 334 -59.81 11.75 -36.34
N LEU A 335 -60.39 12.53 -35.42
CA LEU A 335 -61.84 12.52 -35.13
C LEU A 335 -62.60 13.65 -35.83
N GLY A 336 -61.93 14.76 -36.17
CA GLY A 336 -62.53 15.97 -36.75
C GLY A 336 -61.94 16.41 -38.09
N GLY A 337 -60.89 15.75 -38.59
CA GLY A 337 -60.30 16.03 -39.90
C GLY A 337 -61.17 15.55 -41.07
N ASP A 338 -60.79 15.97 -42.28
CA ASP A 338 -61.48 15.60 -43.52
C ASP A 338 -61.68 14.08 -43.61
N ALA A 339 -62.91 13.66 -43.96
CA ALA A 339 -63.23 12.25 -44.15
C ALA A 339 -62.20 11.61 -45.08
N TRP A 340 -61.73 10.41 -44.75
CA TRP A 340 -60.64 9.72 -45.44
C TRP A 340 -61.02 9.49 -46.92
N LEU A 341 -60.74 10.46 -47.79
CA LEU A 341 -61.21 10.49 -49.17
C LEU A 341 -60.32 9.68 -50.12
N SER A 342 -59.17 9.16 -49.66
CA SER A 342 -58.34 8.24 -50.43
C SER A 342 -57.61 7.20 -49.55
N THR A 343 -57.95 5.93 -49.73
CA THR A 343 -57.38 4.78 -49.03
C THR A 343 -56.29 4.13 -49.90
N ASP A 344 -55.24 4.89 -50.25
CA ASP A 344 -54.07 4.34 -50.94
C ASP A 344 -53.02 3.84 -49.93
N VAL A 345 -52.30 2.78 -50.29
CA VAL A 345 -51.30 2.11 -49.44
C VAL A 345 -50.18 3.09 -49.05
N ALA A 346 -49.80 3.98 -49.97
CA ALA A 346 -48.79 5.01 -49.72
C ALA A 346 -49.24 6.02 -48.64
N THR A 347 -50.51 6.45 -48.69
CA THR A 347 -51.09 7.39 -47.72
C THR A 347 -51.16 6.77 -46.32
N ILE A 348 -51.58 5.51 -46.22
CA ILE A 348 -51.64 4.77 -44.95
C ILE A 348 -50.23 4.57 -44.36
N SER A 349 -49.25 4.20 -45.19
CA SER A 349 -47.86 4.04 -44.75
C SER A 349 -47.27 5.35 -44.23
N ASN A 350 -47.47 6.46 -44.94
CA ASN A 350 -46.95 7.76 -44.54
C ASN A 350 -47.61 8.27 -43.23
N GLN A 351 -48.92 8.07 -43.06
CA GLN A 351 -49.59 8.39 -41.79
C GLN A 351 -49.10 7.51 -40.63
N SER A 352 -48.89 6.21 -40.88
CA SER A 352 -48.38 5.27 -39.87
C SER A 352 -46.97 5.65 -39.42
N VAL A 353 -46.09 5.98 -40.36
CA VAL A 353 -44.72 6.46 -40.06
C VAL A 353 -44.75 7.80 -39.33
N GLY A 354 -45.60 8.74 -39.75
CA GLY A 354 -45.77 10.02 -39.06
C GLY A 354 -46.26 9.86 -37.62
N MET A 355 -47.21 8.96 -37.37
CA MET A 355 -47.71 8.65 -36.03
C MET A 355 -46.64 8.01 -35.16
N VAL A 356 -45.91 7.01 -35.67
CA VAL A 356 -44.79 6.38 -34.95
C VAL A 356 -43.68 7.39 -34.66
N ALA A 357 -43.33 8.25 -35.63
CA ALA A 357 -42.32 9.30 -35.46
C ALA A 357 -42.75 10.35 -34.42
N GLY A 358 -44.03 10.75 -34.41
CA GLY A 358 -44.58 11.67 -33.42
C GLY A 358 -44.58 11.09 -32.00
N ILE A 359 -45.01 9.83 -31.86
CA ILE A 359 -44.94 9.09 -30.58
C ILE A 359 -43.47 8.97 -30.13
N ALA A 360 -42.56 8.57 -31.02
CA ALA A 360 -41.14 8.49 -30.73
C ALA A 360 -40.58 9.86 -30.31
N GLY A 361 -40.95 10.95 -30.98
CA GLY A 361 -40.54 12.32 -30.65
C GLY A 361 -40.89 12.75 -29.23
N ILE A 362 -41.93 12.16 -28.63
CA ILE A 362 -42.35 12.43 -27.25
C ILE A 362 -41.66 11.50 -26.24
N PHE A 363 -41.62 10.20 -26.52
CA PHE A 363 -41.12 9.22 -25.55
C PHE A 363 -39.60 9.15 -25.51
N LEU A 364 -38.92 9.32 -26.65
CA LEU A 364 -37.48 9.14 -26.77
C LEU A 364 -36.69 10.20 -25.95
N PRO A 365 -37.07 11.49 -25.90
CA PRO A 365 -36.40 12.44 -25.02
C PRO A 365 -36.60 12.14 -23.54
N ILE A 366 -37.79 11.69 -23.11
CA ILE A 366 -38.06 11.29 -21.71
C ILE A 366 -37.19 10.08 -21.35
N LEU A 367 -37.17 9.05 -22.20
CA LEU A 367 -36.29 7.89 -22.02
C LEU A 367 -34.82 8.29 -22.00
N GLY A 368 -34.40 9.21 -22.87
CA GLY A 368 -33.05 9.75 -22.91
C GLY A 368 -32.66 10.42 -21.59
N ILE A 369 -33.54 11.24 -21.02
CA ILE A 369 -33.32 11.88 -19.71
C ILE A 369 -33.21 10.83 -18.60
N ILE A 370 -34.09 9.83 -18.58
CA ILE A 370 -34.07 8.75 -17.58
C ILE A 370 -32.78 7.93 -17.68
N VAL A 371 -32.37 7.54 -18.89
CA VAL A 371 -31.10 6.81 -19.13
C VAL A 371 -29.91 7.65 -18.71
N LEU A 372 -29.89 8.94 -19.07
CA LEU A 372 -28.83 9.86 -18.68
C LEU A 372 -28.74 10.00 -17.16
N LEU A 373 -29.87 10.19 -16.47
CA LEU A 373 -29.91 10.25 -15.01
C LEU A 373 -29.48 8.93 -14.35
N ALA A 374 -29.83 7.78 -14.94
CA ALA A 374 -29.39 6.48 -14.44
C ALA A 374 -27.87 6.35 -14.52
N VAL A 375 -27.28 6.72 -15.66
CA VAL A 375 -25.82 6.70 -15.86
C VAL A 375 -25.14 7.68 -14.91
N VAL A 376 -25.57 8.95 -14.91
CA VAL A 376 -24.98 10.01 -14.08
C VAL A 376 -25.07 9.66 -12.60
N SER A 377 -26.22 9.17 -12.12
CA SER A 377 -26.38 8.79 -10.71
C SER A 377 -25.44 7.65 -10.29
N ASN A 378 -25.22 6.65 -11.14
CA ASN A 378 -24.30 5.55 -10.82
C ASN A 378 -22.83 6.01 -10.91
N VAL A 379 -22.47 6.79 -11.93
CA VAL A 379 -21.12 7.33 -12.10
C VAL A 379 -20.75 8.30 -10.97
N LEU A 380 -21.68 9.15 -10.52
CA LEU A 380 -21.43 10.05 -9.39
C LEU A 380 -21.23 9.28 -8.06
N GLN A 381 -21.89 8.15 -7.87
CA GLN A 381 -21.75 7.36 -6.64
C GLN A 381 -20.48 6.52 -6.59
N VAL A 382 -20.12 5.88 -7.72
CA VAL A 382 -19.10 4.83 -7.75
C VAL A 382 -17.84 5.25 -8.53
N GLY A 383 -17.93 6.27 -9.38
CA GLY A 383 -16.92 6.60 -10.37
C GLY A 383 -16.91 5.64 -11.56
N PHE A 384 -16.01 5.87 -12.50
CA PHE A 384 -15.74 4.91 -13.58
C PHE A 384 -14.89 3.77 -13.03
N MET A 385 -15.48 2.59 -12.91
CA MET A 385 -14.82 1.40 -12.38
C MET A 385 -15.07 0.21 -13.30
N PHE A 386 -14.00 -0.32 -13.90
CA PHE A 386 -14.05 -1.46 -14.81
C PHE A 386 -13.41 -2.67 -14.13
N LEU A 387 -14.22 -3.67 -13.75
CA LEU A 387 -13.76 -4.93 -13.14
C LEU A 387 -14.05 -6.13 -14.07
N PRO A 388 -13.09 -6.52 -14.93
CA PRO A 388 -13.22 -7.68 -15.81
C PRO A 388 -13.46 -8.98 -15.04
N GLU A 389 -12.86 -9.13 -13.85
CA GLU A 389 -12.94 -10.36 -13.06
C GLU A 389 -14.35 -10.67 -12.54
N LYS A 390 -15.18 -9.65 -12.30
CA LYS A 390 -16.57 -9.84 -11.85
C LYS A 390 -17.54 -10.18 -12.99
N LEU A 391 -17.11 -10.08 -14.25
CA LEU A 391 -17.88 -10.54 -15.40
C LEU A 391 -17.78 -12.06 -15.60
N ALA A 392 -16.87 -12.75 -14.91
CA ALA A 392 -16.78 -14.19 -14.95
C ALA A 392 -18.04 -14.81 -14.34
N LEU A 393 -18.76 -15.62 -15.13
CA LEU A 393 -19.90 -16.42 -14.66
C LEU A 393 -19.41 -17.41 -13.60
N ASN A 394 -19.62 -17.09 -12.33
CA ASN A 394 -19.15 -17.90 -11.22
C ASN A 394 -20.33 -18.69 -10.60
N PRO A 395 -20.54 -19.97 -10.99
CA PRO A 395 -21.73 -20.75 -10.62
C PRO A 395 -21.89 -21.01 -9.11
N GLY A 396 -20.85 -20.76 -8.29
CA GLY A 396 -20.90 -20.92 -6.83
C GLY A 396 -21.68 -19.85 -6.06
N HIS A 397 -22.11 -18.75 -6.70
CA HIS A 397 -22.81 -17.65 -6.04
C HIS A 397 -24.34 -17.81 -5.96
N VAL A 398 -24.92 -18.82 -6.61
CA VAL A 398 -26.36 -19.06 -6.66
C VAL A 398 -26.76 -20.12 -5.63
N ASN A 399 -26.62 -19.80 -4.34
CA ASN A 399 -27.15 -20.65 -3.27
C ASN A 399 -28.38 -19.99 -2.62
N PRO A 400 -29.62 -20.44 -2.95
CA PRO A 400 -30.86 -19.80 -2.48
C PRO A 400 -31.02 -19.85 -0.95
N LEU A 401 -30.47 -20.86 -0.27
CA LEU A 401 -30.51 -20.97 1.19
C LEU A 401 -29.73 -19.85 1.89
N LYS A 402 -28.56 -19.47 1.36
CA LYS A 402 -27.78 -18.34 1.89
C LYS A 402 -28.50 -17.00 1.66
N GLY A 403 -29.26 -16.89 0.56
CA GLY A 403 -30.10 -15.73 0.26
C GLY A 403 -31.19 -15.50 1.32
N VAL A 404 -31.93 -16.55 1.69
CA VAL A 404 -32.98 -16.46 2.71
C VAL A 404 -32.39 -16.08 4.09
N LYS A 405 -31.27 -16.69 4.50
CA LYS A 405 -30.59 -16.35 5.76
C LYS A 405 -30.11 -14.88 5.78
N ARG A 406 -29.73 -14.32 4.62
CA ARG A 406 -29.34 -12.91 4.49
C ARG A 406 -30.53 -11.96 4.65
N ILE A 407 -31.73 -12.36 4.22
CA ILE A 407 -32.95 -11.55 4.38
C ILE A 407 -33.36 -11.47 5.87
N PHE A 408 -33.23 -12.57 6.62
CA PHE A 408 -33.52 -12.62 8.07
C PHE A 408 -32.33 -12.23 8.97
N SER A 409 -31.27 -11.65 8.41
CA SER A 409 -30.12 -11.17 9.18
C SER A 409 -30.41 -9.80 9.81
N LEU A 410 -29.63 -9.39 10.83
CA LEU A 410 -29.72 -8.06 11.45
C LEU A 410 -29.75 -6.91 10.41
N PRO A 411 -28.87 -6.91 9.37
CA PRO A 411 -28.94 -5.94 8.27
C PRO A 411 -30.23 -6.00 7.43
N GLY A 412 -30.87 -7.17 7.34
CA GLY A 412 -32.17 -7.34 6.69
C GLY A 412 -33.28 -6.66 7.46
N VAL A 413 -33.34 -6.87 8.79
CA VAL A 413 -34.33 -6.24 9.69
C VAL A 413 -34.20 -4.72 9.69
N VAL A 414 -32.97 -4.20 9.76
CA VAL A 414 -32.71 -2.74 9.69
C VAL A 414 -33.22 -2.15 8.37
N ARG A 415 -32.99 -2.82 7.24
CA ARG A 415 -33.50 -2.38 5.93
C ARG A 415 -35.03 -2.37 5.86
N LEU A 416 -35.70 -3.35 6.46
CA LEU A 416 -37.16 -3.35 6.57
C LEU A 416 -37.66 -2.14 7.37
N GLY A 417 -36.98 -1.80 8.48
CA GLY A 417 -37.29 -0.60 9.27
C GLY A 417 -37.21 0.68 8.44
N PHE A 418 -36.12 0.89 7.69
CA PHE A 418 -36.00 2.03 6.77
C PHE A 418 -37.06 2.02 5.66
N GLY A 419 -37.46 0.85 5.17
CA GLY A 419 -38.56 0.71 4.22
C GLY A 419 -39.90 1.18 4.78
N ILE A 420 -40.22 0.81 6.02
CA ILE A 420 -41.45 1.26 6.70
C ILE A 420 -41.44 2.78 6.89
N ILE A 421 -40.30 3.36 7.31
CA ILE A 421 -40.14 4.81 7.47
C ILE A 421 -40.43 5.53 6.14
N LYS A 422 -39.90 5.04 5.02
CA LYS A 422 -40.18 5.60 3.68
C LYS A 422 -41.67 5.59 3.36
N ILE A 423 -42.36 4.46 3.60
CA ILE A 423 -43.80 4.34 3.35
C ILE A 423 -44.58 5.33 4.21
N CYS A 424 -44.24 5.47 5.49
CA CYS A 424 -44.87 6.44 6.38
C CYS A 424 -44.67 7.87 5.88
N ILE A 425 -43.45 8.23 5.44
CA ILE A 425 -43.15 9.56 4.87
C ILE A 425 -44.00 9.81 3.62
N VAL A 426 -44.06 8.86 2.70
CA VAL A 426 -44.90 8.94 1.49
C VAL A 426 -46.36 9.17 1.87
N GLY A 427 -46.89 8.38 2.82
CA GLY A 427 -48.28 8.49 3.27
C GLY A 427 -48.58 9.84 3.94
N VAL A 428 -47.70 10.33 4.79
CA VAL A 428 -47.85 11.64 5.47
C VAL A 428 -47.83 12.78 4.46
N ILE A 429 -46.86 12.79 3.52
CA ILE A 429 -46.75 13.85 2.52
C ILE A 429 -47.93 13.83 1.57
N ALA A 430 -48.33 12.65 1.10
CA ALA A 430 -49.51 12.50 0.25
C ALA A 430 -50.77 12.98 0.99
N GLY A 431 -50.94 12.58 2.25
CA GLY A 431 -52.07 12.99 3.10
C GLY A 431 -52.12 14.50 3.31
N ILE A 432 -51.01 15.13 3.69
CA ILE A 432 -50.92 16.58 3.85
C ILE A 432 -51.19 17.30 2.52
N SER A 433 -50.59 16.84 1.42
CA SER A 433 -50.75 17.47 0.10
C SER A 433 -52.21 17.44 -0.36
N LEU A 434 -52.88 16.29 -0.24
CA LEU A 434 -54.29 16.14 -0.60
C LEU A 434 -55.21 16.90 0.36
N TYR A 435 -54.95 16.86 1.66
CA TYR A 435 -55.76 17.58 2.65
C TYR A 435 -55.66 19.09 2.46
N SER A 436 -54.49 19.61 2.08
CA SER A 436 -54.30 21.05 1.81
C SER A 436 -55.10 21.56 0.60
N GLN A 437 -55.42 20.68 -0.36
CA GLN A 437 -56.20 21.00 -1.56
C GLN A 437 -57.64 20.45 -1.50
N ARG A 438 -58.11 20.04 -0.32
CA ARG A 438 -59.42 19.39 -0.16
C ARG A 438 -60.59 20.22 -0.70
N ASP A 439 -60.55 21.54 -0.52
CA ASP A 439 -61.65 22.44 -0.89
C ASP A 439 -61.75 22.54 -2.43
N GLU A 440 -60.61 22.56 -3.12
CA GLU A 440 -60.51 22.51 -4.59
C GLU A 440 -60.94 21.15 -5.14
N ILE A 441 -60.55 20.05 -4.48
CA ILE A 441 -60.98 18.69 -4.84
C ILE A 441 -62.51 18.56 -4.73
N LEU A 442 -63.12 19.06 -3.65
CA LEU A 442 -64.57 19.04 -3.47
C LEU A 442 -65.30 19.92 -4.50
N ALA A 443 -64.66 21.01 -4.95
CA ALA A 443 -65.18 21.90 -5.98
C ALA A 443 -65.13 21.32 -7.41
N LEU A 444 -64.47 20.17 -7.63
CA LEU A 444 -64.37 19.54 -8.97
C LEU A 444 -65.73 19.30 -9.63
N SER A 445 -66.77 19.02 -8.84
CA SER A 445 -68.13 18.79 -9.34
C SER A 445 -68.76 20.02 -10.02
N GLY A 446 -68.25 21.23 -9.72
CA GLY A 446 -68.70 22.49 -10.32
C GLY A 446 -67.82 22.99 -11.47
N LEU A 447 -66.74 22.29 -11.81
CA LEU A 447 -65.80 22.71 -12.85
C LEU A 447 -66.17 22.15 -14.23
N SER A 448 -65.82 22.91 -15.27
CA SER A 448 -65.93 22.45 -16.67
C SER A 448 -64.89 21.37 -16.98
N ILE A 449 -65.15 20.53 -18.01
CA ILE A 449 -64.25 19.43 -18.42
C ILE A 449 -62.81 19.92 -18.66
N PRO A 450 -62.55 21.05 -19.37
CA PRO A 450 -61.18 21.54 -19.56
C PRO A 450 -60.48 21.94 -18.25
N GLN A 451 -61.23 22.47 -17.28
CA GLN A 451 -60.68 22.83 -15.97
C GLN A 451 -60.29 21.58 -15.17
N ILE A 452 -61.11 20.52 -15.23
CA ILE A 452 -60.80 19.22 -14.59
C ILE A 452 -59.54 18.59 -15.22
N ALA A 453 -59.44 18.64 -16.56
CA ALA A 453 -58.31 18.09 -17.31
C ALA A 453 -56.97 18.79 -17.00
N TRP A 454 -57.01 20.05 -16.55
CA TRP A 454 -55.83 20.78 -16.09
C TRP A 454 -55.52 20.50 -14.60
N PHE A 455 -56.55 20.55 -13.75
CA PHE A 455 -56.39 20.42 -12.31
C PHE A 455 -55.88 19.03 -11.88
N LEU A 456 -56.37 17.96 -12.50
CA LEU A 456 -56.06 16.60 -12.07
C LEU A 456 -54.57 16.20 -12.27
N PRO A 457 -53.94 16.47 -13.43
CA PRO A 457 -52.50 16.27 -13.58
C PRO A 457 -51.67 17.19 -12.67
N GLU A 458 -52.13 18.42 -12.45
CA GLU A 458 -51.42 19.40 -11.62
C GLU A 458 -51.30 18.91 -10.17
N ILE A 459 -52.42 18.53 -9.54
CA ILE A 459 -52.41 18.01 -8.16
C ILE A 459 -51.62 16.70 -8.02
N LEU A 460 -51.72 15.80 -9.01
CA LEU A 460 -51.00 14.53 -9.03
C LEU A 460 -49.49 14.75 -9.17
N LEU A 461 -49.05 15.58 -10.11
CA LEU A 461 -47.62 15.82 -10.35
C LEU A 461 -46.98 16.59 -9.21
N TRP A 462 -47.63 17.63 -8.69
CA TRP A 462 -47.08 18.36 -7.55
C TRP A 462 -47.01 17.50 -6.28
N THR A 463 -48.00 16.64 -6.05
CA THR A 463 -47.95 15.68 -4.94
C THR A 463 -46.83 14.66 -5.14
N ALA A 464 -46.69 14.11 -6.34
CA ALA A 464 -45.61 13.18 -6.68
C ALA A 464 -44.22 13.82 -6.53
N ILE A 465 -44.06 15.10 -6.91
CA ILE A 465 -42.80 15.84 -6.76
C ILE A 465 -42.46 16.06 -5.30
N LYS A 466 -43.42 16.47 -4.46
CA LYS A 466 -43.18 16.60 -3.00
C LYS A 466 -42.68 15.29 -2.39
N ILE A 467 -43.28 14.17 -2.80
CA ILE A 467 -42.87 12.83 -2.37
C ILE A 467 -41.46 12.51 -2.89
N ALA A 468 -41.20 12.73 -4.18
CA ALA A 468 -39.91 12.45 -4.81
C ALA A 468 -38.77 13.27 -4.19
N VAL A 469 -39.01 14.55 -3.87
CA VAL A 469 -38.05 15.41 -3.16
C VAL A 469 -37.76 14.87 -1.76
N ALA A 470 -38.79 14.48 -1.00
CA ALA A 470 -38.57 13.92 0.33
C ALA A 470 -37.80 12.59 0.30
N LEU A 471 -38.12 11.72 -0.66
CA LEU A 471 -37.37 10.47 -0.88
C LEU A 471 -35.93 10.74 -1.32
N LEU A 472 -35.68 11.77 -2.13
CA LEU A 472 -34.33 12.17 -2.52
C LEU A 472 -33.51 12.67 -1.32
N ILE A 473 -34.09 13.50 -0.46
CA ILE A 473 -33.43 13.98 0.77
C ILE A 473 -33.06 12.78 1.66
N LEU A 474 -34.00 11.86 1.87
CA LEU A 474 -33.74 10.66 2.67
C LEU A 474 -32.66 9.79 2.04
N ALA A 475 -32.67 9.62 0.71
CA ALA A 475 -31.66 8.84 0.00
C ALA A 475 -30.27 9.49 0.01
N LEU A 476 -30.18 10.82 0.03
CA LEU A 476 -28.92 11.53 0.23
C LEU A 476 -28.36 11.31 1.64
N LEU A 477 -29.22 11.35 2.67
CA LEU A 477 -28.82 11.03 4.04
C LEU A 477 -28.34 9.58 4.18
N ASP A 478 -29.07 8.64 3.57
CA ASP A 478 -28.68 7.23 3.53
C ASP A 478 -27.34 7.04 2.79
N TYR A 479 -27.13 7.70 1.66
CA TYR A 479 -25.84 7.66 0.95
C TYR A 479 -24.69 8.22 1.80
N ALA A 480 -24.91 9.35 2.50
CA ALA A 480 -23.91 9.92 3.39
C ALA A 480 -23.55 8.95 4.53
N PHE A 481 -24.55 8.31 5.13
CA PHE A 481 -24.34 7.29 6.16
C PHE A 481 -23.59 6.07 5.60
N GLN A 482 -23.98 5.57 4.42
CA GLN A 482 -23.31 4.43 3.78
C GLN A 482 -21.87 4.75 3.40
N LYS A 483 -21.59 5.97 2.94
CA LYS A 483 -20.22 6.43 2.64
C LYS A 483 -19.36 6.46 3.90
N TRP A 484 -19.85 7.11 4.96
CA TRP A 484 -19.15 7.15 6.25
C TRP A 484 -18.91 5.76 6.83
N LYS A 485 -19.94 4.90 6.82
CA LYS A 485 -19.83 3.52 7.30
C LYS A 485 -18.83 2.72 6.48
N HIS A 486 -18.85 2.84 5.16
CA HIS A 486 -17.92 2.14 4.29
C HIS A 486 -16.47 2.56 4.55
N GLU A 487 -16.23 3.86 4.75
CA GLU A 487 -14.91 4.36 5.16
C GLU A 487 -14.50 3.79 6.52
N GLN A 488 -15.43 3.63 7.47
CA GLN A 488 -15.12 3.06 8.77
C GLN A 488 -14.86 1.54 8.71
N ASP A 489 -15.67 0.80 7.95
CA ASP A 489 -15.55 -0.66 7.76
C ASP A 489 -14.24 -1.05 7.04
N LEU A 490 -13.62 -0.12 6.30
CA LEU A 490 -12.35 -0.34 5.61
C LEU A 490 -11.10 -0.03 6.46
N LYS A 491 -11.25 0.65 7.59
CA LYS A 491 -10.12 0.94 8.50
C LYS A 491 -9.70 -0.31 9.23
N MET A 492 -8.40 -0.58 9.26
CA MET A 492 -7.85 -1.67 10.06
C MET A 492 -7.85 -1.28 11.54
N THR A 493 -8.04 -2.26 12.40
CA THR A 493 -7.79 -2.08 13.82
C THR A 493 -6.30 -2.21 14.13
N ASN A 494 -5.82 -1.55 15.19
CA ASN A 494 -4.46 -1.70 15.71
C ASN A 494 -3.99 -3.17 15.84
N GLN A 495 -4.91 -4.08 16.19
CA GLN A 495 -4.61 -5.52 16.27
C GLN A 495 -4.40 -6.14 14.89
N GLU A 496 -5.30 -5.85 13.94
CA GLU A 496 -5.19 -6.33 12.56
C GLU A 496 -3.94 -5.79 11.87
N VAL A 497 -3.56 -4.52 12.09
CA VAL A 497 -2.32 -3.94 11.55
C VAL A 497 -1.09 -4.67 12.10
N ARG A 498 -1.05 -4.95 13.40
CA ARG A 498 0.03 -5.74 14.03
C ARG A 498 0.10 -7.16 13.50
N GLU A 499 -1.05 -7.80 13.25
CA GLU A 499 -1.09 -9.14 12.65
C GLU A 499 -0.66 -9.14 11.18
N GLU A 500 -1.07 -8.16 10.38
CA GLU A 500 -0.59 -8.01 8.99
C GLU A 500 0.93 -7.80 8.97
N MET A 501 1.46 -6.97 9.87
CA MET A 501 2.91 -6.79 10.05
C MET A 501 3.62 -8.11 10.37
N LYS A 502 3.07 -8.90 11.30
CA LYS A 502 3.62 -10.22 11.65
C LYS A 502 3.61 -11.18 10.46
N ASN A 503 2.54 -11.14 9.66
CA ASN A 503 2.40 -11.96 8.44
C ASN A 503 3.35 -11.50 7.33
N LEU A 504 3.58 -10.19 7.17
CA LEU A 504 4.50 -9.62 6.20
C LEU A 504 5.97 -9.90 6.56
N GLN A 505 6.30 -9.87 7.85
CA GLN A 505 7.63 -10.19 8.37
C GLN A 505 7.94 -11.69 8.29
N GLY A 506 6.91 -12.54 8.28
CA GLY A 506 7.06 -14.00 8.27
C GLY A 506 7.51 -14.54 9.63
N ASP A 507 6.93 -15.67 10.04
CA ASP A 507 7.23 -16.23 11.36
C ASP A 507 8.71 -16.64 11.44
N PRO A 508 9.50 -16.09 12.39
CA PRO A 508 10.91 -16.45 12.56
C PRO A 508 11.12 -17.95 12.78
N GLN A 509 10.14 -18.66 13.35
CA GLN A 509 10.19 -20.11 13.49
C GLN A 509 10.11 -20.83 12.14
N ILE A 510 9.33 -20.29 11.19
CA ILE A 510 9.18 -20.86 9.85
C ILE A 510 10.47 -20.64 9.04
N ILE A 511 11.08 -19.46 9.12
CA ILE A 511 12.37 -19.17 8.44
C ILE A 511 13.48 -20.07 9.03
N ALA A 512 13.57 -20.17 10.36
CA ALA A 512 14.51 -21.05 11.03
C ALA A 512 14.29 -22.52 10.65
N ARG A 513 13.01 -22.95 10.56
CA ARG A 513 12.65 -24.31 10.14
C ARG A 513 13.03 -24.59 8.69
N ARG A 514 12.77 -23.67 7.75
CA ARG A 514 13.20 -23.79 6.35
C ARG A 514 14.71 -23.98 6.26
N ARG A 515 15.50 -23.18 6.97
CA ARG A 515 16.98 -23.30 7.00
C ARG A 515 17.46 -24.60 7.63
N ALA A 516 16.82 -25.06 8.69
CA ALA A 516 17.15 -26.34 9.32
C ALA A 516 16.91 -27.52 8.36
N VAL A 517 15.77 -27.51 7.67
CA VAL A 517 15.42 -28.54 6.68
C VAL A 517 16.39 -28.51 5.50
N GLN A 518 16.74 -27.33 4.97
CA GLN A 518 17.74 -27.20 3.89
C GLN A 518 19.11 -27.77 4.30
N ARG A 519 19.58 -27.49 5.52
CA ARG A 519 20.84 -28.06 6.04
C ARG A 519 20.76 -29.58 6.15
N GLN A 520 19.62 -30.13 6.59
CA GLN A 520 19.43 -31.56 6.72
C GLN A 520 19.45 -32.27 5.36
N LEU A 521 18.88 -31.67 4.31
CA LEU A 521 18.93 -32.19 2.94
C LEU A 521 20.36 -32.24 2.40
N VAL A 522 21.18 -31.21 2.64
CA VAL A 522 22.60 -31.20 2.25
C VAL A 522 23.38 -32.30 2.96
N LEU A 523 23.16 -32.49 4.27
CA LEU A 523 23.84 -33.54 5.04
C LEU A 523 23.42 -34.95 4.61
N ASN A 524 22.15 -35.14 4.23
CA ASN A 524 21.67 -36.43 3.71
C ASN A 524 22.31 -36.81 2.37
N ARG A 525 22.58 -35.84 1.48
CA ARG A 525 23.29 -36.08 0.22
C ARG A 525 24.74 -36.55 0.43
N LEU A 526 25.39 -36.10 1.50
CA LEU A 526 26.76 -36.55 1.82
C LEU A 526 26.79 -38.02 2.22
N SER A 527 25.77 -38.49 2.94
CA SER A 527 25.68 -39.89 3.37
C SER A 527 25.60 -40.88 2.20
N SER A 528 25.12 -40.46 1.03
CA SER A 528 25.08 -41.31 -0.18
C SER A 528 26.27 -41.10 -1.12
N ALA A 529 26.90 -39.93 -1.10
CA ALA A 529 28.03 -39.60 -1.96
C ALA A 529 29.40 -40.02 -1.40
N VAL A 530 29.63 -39.81 -0.09
CA VAL A 530 30.93 -40.09 0.55
C VAL A 530 31.30 -41.59 0.53
N PRO A 531 30.38 -42.55 0.75
CA PRO A 531 30.73 -43.99 0.70
C PRO A 531 31.28 -44.47 -0.65
N LYS A 532 31.07 -43.72 -1.73
CA LYS A 532 31.58 -44.03 -3.08
C LYS A 532 33.01 -43.55 -3.30
N ALA A 533 33.59 -42.80 -2.36
CA ALA A 533 34.93 -42.25 -2.50
C ALA A 533 36.01 -43.30 -2.18
N ASP A 534 37.12 -43.23 -2.91
CA ASP A 534 38.29 -44.06 -2.69
C ASP A 534 39.26 -43.46 -1.67
N VAL A 535 39.29 -42.11 -1.61
CA VAL A 535 40.12 -41.35 -0.67
C VAL A 535 39.45 -40.03 -0.28
N VAL A 536 39.67 -39.59 0.96
CA VAL A 536 39.32 -38.24 1.41
C VAL A 536 40.58 -37.45 1.73
N ILE A 537 40.77 -36.32 1.05
CA ILE A 537 41.87 -35.40 1.26
C ILE A 537 41.41 -34.27 2.18
N THR A 538 42.19 -33.98 3.21
CA THR A 538 41.81 -33.00 4.24
C THR A 538 42.86 -31.89 4.42
N ASN A 539 42.37 -30.68 4.70
CA ASN A 539 43.12 -29.62 5.37
C ASN A 539 42.59 -29.60 6.81
N PRO A 540 43.39 -29.94 7.84
CA PRO A 540 42.91 -30.20 9.19
C PRO A 540 41.94 -29.13 9.69
N THR A 541 40.85 -29.59 10.29
CA THR A 541 39.77 -28.78 10.87
C THR A 541 38.97 -27.89 9.89
N GLU A 542 39.47 -27.62 8.69
CA GLU A 542 38.88 -26.64 7.78
C GLU A 542 38.21 -27.24 6.54
N LEU A 543 38.85 -28.19 5.84
CA LEU A 543 38.39 -28.72 4.54
C LEU A 543 38.43 -30.24 4.46
N ALA A 544 37.47 -30.83 3.76
CA ALA A 544 37.49 -32.23 3.36
C ALA A 544 36.93 -32.39 1.94
N ILE A 545 37.67 -33.12 1.10
CA ILE A 545 37.36 -33.38 -0.30
C ILE A 545 37.43 -34.89 -0.52
N ALA A 546 36.31 -35.49 -0.91
CA ALA A 546 36.18 -36.91 -1.21
C ALA A 546 36.30 -37.13 -2.72
N ILE A 547 37.19 -38.04 -3.11
CA ILE A 547 37.54 -38.32 -4.51
C ILE A 547 37.23 -39.77 -4.82
N GLN A 548 36.65 -40.03 -5.99
CA GLN A 548 36.41 -41.35 -6.54
C GLN A 548 37.21 -41.52 -7.84
N TYR A 549 37.82 -42.70 -8.01
CA TYR A 549 38.52 -43.07 -9.23
C TYR A 549 38.47 -44.57 -9.47
N ASP A 550 37.86 -44.95 -10.59
CA ASP A 550 37.83 -46.31 -11.10
C ASP A 550 38.72 -46.43 -12.34
N THR A 551 39.73 -47.29 -12.28
CA THR A 551 40.75 -47.47 -13.32
C THR A 551 40.23 -48.07 -14.61
N GLU A 552 39.10 -48.79 -14.58
CA GLU A 552 38.55 -49.43 -15.78
C GLU A 552 37.55 -48.54 -16.52
N THR A 553 36.89 -47.63 -15.80
CA THR A 553 35.73 -46.88 -16.32
C THR A 553 35.94 -45.36 -16.39
N MET A 554 36.91 -44.80 -15.66
CA MET A 554 37.10 -43.35 -15.55
C MET A 554 38.43 -42.90 -16.19
N LEU A 555 38.35 -41.91 -17.08
CA LEU A 555 39.52 -41.25 -17.67
C LEU A 555 40.25 -40.33 -16.67
N ALA A 556 39.56 -39.85 -15.64
CA ALA A 556 40.11 -38.98 -14.61
C ALA A 556 39.34 -39.13 -13.28
N PRO A 557 40.01 -38.95 -12.13
CA PRO A 557 39.33 -38.91 -10.83
C PRO A 557 38.32 -37.76 -10.74
N ILE A 558 37.20 -38.01 -10.05
CA ILE A 558 36.12 -37.04 -9.85
C ILE A 558 35.96 -36.69 -8.37
N VAL A 559 35.56 -35.44 -8.09
CA VAL A 559 35.24 -35.00 -6.72
C VAL A 559 33.78 -35.34 -6.40
N VAL A 560 33.53 -36.35 -5.56
CA VAL A 560 32.16 -36.79 -5.23
C VAL A 560 31.53 -35.99 -4.08
N ALA A 561 32.34 -35.38 -3.22
CA ALA A 561 31.88 -34.44 -2.21
C ALA A 561 33.01 -33.48 -1.80
N LYS A 562 32.70 -32.21 -1.57
CA LYS A 562 33.62 -31.25 -0.94
C LYS A 562 32.88 -30.40 0.08
N GLY A 563 33.56 -29.99 1.16
CA GLY A 563 32.95 -29.16 2.19
C GLY A 563 33.95 -28.46 3.08
N ALA A 564 33.48 -27.42 3.77
CA ALA A 564 34.21 -26.66 4.77
C ALA A 564 33.52 -26.71 6.14
N GLY A 565 34.28 -26.55 7.23
CA GLY A 565 33.77 -26.47 8.60
C GLY A 565 32.92 -27.68 9.00
N VAL A 566 31.66 -27.47 9.38
CA VAL A 566 30.73 -28.54 9.83
C VAL A 566 30.52 -29.61 8.75
N VAL A 567 30.49 -29.22 7.48
CA VAL A 567 30.36 -30.16 6.35
C VAL A 567 31.63 -31.00 6.21
N ALA A 568 32.81 -30.40 6.35
CA ALA A 568 34.09 -31.12 6.32
C ALA A 568 34.20 -32.15 7.45
N GLN A 569 33.76 -31.78 8.66
CA GLN A 569 33.70 -32.69 9.81
C GLN A 569 32.79 -33.89 9.55
N ARG A 570 31.62 -33.66 8.91
CA ARG A 570 30.69 -34.74 8.54
C ARG A 570 31.30 -35.67 7.48
N ILE A 571 31.96 -35.13 6.45
CA ILE A 571 32.64 -35.93 5.40
C ILE A 571 33.71 -36.82 6.04
N ARG A 572 34.54 -36.28 6.94
CA ARG A 572 35.56 -37.06 7.66
C ARG A 572 34.97 -38.17 8.52
N ARG A 573 33.89 -37.88 9.25
CA ARG A 573 33.19 -38.89 10.06
C ARG A 573 32.62 -40.00 9.18
N LEU A 574 31.94 -39.66 8.10
CA LEU A 574 31.39 -40.63 7.14
C LEU A 574 32.50 -41.48 6.49
N ALA A 575 33.65 -40.87 6.18
CA ALA A 575 34.82 -41.57 5.65
C ALA A 575 35.36 -42.60 6.66
N LEU A 576 35.47 -42.23 7.94
CA LEU A 576 35.89 -43.15 9.00
C LEU A 576 34.86 -44.28 9.21
N GLU A 577 33.57 -43.96 9.23
CA GLU A 577 32.48 -44.94 9.38
C GLU A 577 32.45 -45.96 8.23
N ASN A 578 32.81 -45.55 7.00
CA ASN A 578 32.84 -46.41 5.82
C ASN A 578 34.24 -46.94 5.48
N SER A 579 35.21 -46.81 6.40
CA SER A 579 36.60 -47.29 6.21
C SER A 579 37.30 -46.72 4.96
N ILE A 580 37.00 -45.47 4.60
CA ILE A 580 37.64 -44.73 3.52
C ILE A 580 38.89 -44.03 4.08
N PRO A 581 40.09 -44.25 3.50
CA PRO A 581 41.32 -43.62 3.96
C PRO A 581 41.26 -42.10 3.90
N VAL A 582 41.67 -41.46 5.00
CA VAL A 582 41.73 -40.01 5.13
C VAL A 582 43.19 -39.58 5.10
N ILE A 583 43.58 -38.82 4.10
CA ILE A 583 44.96 -38.36 3.89
C ILE A 583 45.03 -36.84 4.11
N GLU A 584 46.01 -36.41 4.89
CA GLU A 584 46.26 -34.99 5.12
C GLU A 584 47.25 -34.45 4.08
N LYS A 585 46.77 -33.59 3.19
CA LYS A 585 47.59 -32.84 2.22
C LYS A 585 47.00 -31.44 2.06
N LYS A 586 47.38 -30.51 2.95
CA LYS A 586 46.81 -29.16 3.02
C LYS A 586 46.83 -28.38 1.69
N PRO A 587 47.95 -28.32 0.94
CA PRO A 587 48.00 -27.55 -0.31
C PRO A 587 47.06 -28.11 -1.37
N LEU A 588 46.97 -29.44 -1.45
CA LEU A 588 46.11 -30.14 -2.40
C LEU A 588 44.62 -29.98 -2.04
N ALA A 589 44.27 -30.08 -0.76
CA ALA A 589 42.91 -29.85 -0.30
C ALA A 589 42.41 -28.42 -0.60
N GLN A 590 43.26 -27.41 -0.39
CA GLN A 590 42.94 -26.01 -0.72
C GLN A 590 42.78 -25.79 -2.23
N ALA A 591 43.66 -26.39 -3.04
CA ALA A 591 43.58 -26.30 -4.50
C ALA A 591 42.30 -26.95 -5.04
N LEU A 592 41.99 -28.17 -4.61
CA LEU A 592 40.80 -28.90 -5.02
C LEU A 592 39.50 -28.20 -4.59
N TYR A 593 39.47 -27.62 -3.37
CA TYR A 593 38.29 -26.91 -2.89
C TYR A 593 37.97 -25.66 -3.73
N LYS A 594 39.01 -24.93 -4.16
CA LYS A 594 38.89 -23.70 -4.95
C LYS A 594 38.64 -23.94 -6.44
N GLN A 595 39.23 -24.98 -7.02
CA GLN A 595 39.30 -25.15 -8.49
C GLN A 595 38.32 -26.19 -9.05
N VAL A 596 37.76 -27.08 -8.23
CA VAL A 596 36.98 -28.23 -8.72
C VAL A 596 35.64 -28.35 -8.02
N ASP A 597 34.55 -28.36 -8.77
CA ASP A 597 33.20 -28.56 -8.24
C ASP A 597 32.83 -30.03 -8.04
N VAL A 598 31.78 -30.27 -7.27
CA VAL A 598 31.28 -31.64 -7.02
C VAL A 598 30.81 -32.25 -8.35
N ASN A 599 31.07 -33.54 -8.54
CA ASN A 599 30.85 -34.34 -9.75
C ASN A 599 31.62 -33.87 -11.00
N HIS A 600 32.66 -33.07 -10.83
CA HIS A 600 33.54 -32.67 -11.94
C HIS A 600 34.88 -33.42 -11.88
N PRO A 601 35.49 -33.72 -13.05
CA PRO A 601 36.81 -34.31 -13.13
C PRO A 601 37.87 -33.30 -12.67
N ILE A 602 38.96 -33.81 -12.10
CA ILE A 602 40.05 -32.98 -11.61
C ILE A 602 40.80 -32.35 -12.82
N PRO A 603 41.37 -31.13 -12.70
CA PRO A 603 42.21 -30.53 -13.73
C PRO A 603 43.56 -31.23 -13.86
N ARG A 604 44.14 -31.22 -15.07
CA ARG A 604 45.44 -31.87 -15.37
C ARG A 604 46.57 -31.40 -14.46
N ASP A 605 46.56 -30.12 -14.06
CA ASP A 605 47.57 -29.52 -13.19
C ASP A 605 47.63 -30.15 -11.79
N LEU A 606 46.52 -30.77 -11.34
CA LEU A 606 46.42 -31.41 -10.04
C LEU A 606 46.50 -32.95 -10.13
N TYR A 607 46.60 -33.52 -11.33
CA TYR A 607 46.61 -34.99 -11.51
C TYR A 607 47.78 -35.67 -10.85
N ALA A 608 49.00 -35.13 -10.98
CA ALA A 608 50.18 -35.73 -10.37
C ALA A 608 50.03 -35.84 -8.84
N ALA A 609 49.53 -34.77 -8.20
CA ALA A 609 49.34 -34.71 -6.75
C ALA A 609 48.20 -35.62 -6.26
N VAL A 610 47.12 -35.78 -7.03
CA VAL A 610 46.03 -36.72 -6.70
C VAL A 610 46.42 -38.16 -6.97
N ALA A 611 47.16 -38.43 -8.05
CA ALA A 611 47.67 -39.76 -8.38
C ALA A 611 48.65 -40.28 -7.32
N GLU A 612 49.53 -39.42 -6.77
CA GLU A 612 50.39 -39.78 -5.63
C GLU A 612 49.57 -40.26 -4.43
N VAL A 613 48.50 -39.53 -4.10
CA VAL A 613 47.61 -39.85 -2.96
C VAL A 613 46.82 -41.13 -3.21
N LEU A 614 46.31 -41.34 -4.43
CA LEU A 614 45.63 -42.58 -4.81
C LEU A 614 46.58 -43.77 -4.81
N ALA A 615 47.77 -43.64 -5.39
CA ALA A 615 48.78 -44.71 -5.41
C ALA A 615 49.16 -45.15 -3.99
N TYR A 616 49.34 -44.21 -3.07
CA TYR A 616 49.58 -44.49 -1.65
C TYR A 616 48.42 -45.28 -1.01
N VAL A 617 47.17 -44.89 -1.29
CA VAL A 617 45.98 -45.58 -0.78
C VAL A 617 45.82 -46.99 -1.36
N TYR A 618 46.12 -47.18 -2.65
CA TYR A 618 46.02 -48.48 -3.32
C TYR A 618 47.14 -49.44 -2.85
N GLN A 619 48.34 -48.95 -2.56
CA GLN A 619 49.41 -49.71 -1.92
C GLN A 619 49.02 -50.17 -0.51
N LEU A 620 48.40 -49.31 0.29
CA LEU A 620 47.89 -49.66 1.62
C LEU A 620 46.77 -50.72 1.57
N LYS A 621 45.98 -50.75 0.49
CA LYS A 621 44.90 -51.73 0.26
C LYS A 621 45.36 -53.01 -0.46
N GLY A 622 46.64 -53.16 -0.79
CA GLY A 622 47.19 -54.33 -1.50
C GLY A 622 46.64 -54.52 -2.91
N LYS A 623 46.13 -53.47 -3.54
CA LYS A 623 45.56 -53.48 -4.90
C LYS A 623 46.63 -53.11 -5.93
N PRO A 624 46.53 -53.59 -7.20
CA PRO A 624 47.47 -53.22 -8.25
C PRO A 624 47.49 -51.69 -8.43
N ILE A 625 48.70 -51.14 -8.56
CA ILE A 625 48.95 -49.70 -8.62
C ILE A 625 48.33 -49.16 -9.93
N PRO A 626 47.38 -48.21 -9.86
CA PRO A 626 46.89 -47.52 -11.04
C PRO A 626 48.05 -46.83 -11.76
N THR A 627 48.30 -47.19 -13.01
CA THR A 627 49.27 -46.47 -13.84
C THR A 627 48.63 -45.13 -14.23
N PRO A 628 49.27 -43.97 -13.98
CA PRO A 628 48.69 -42.69 -14.37
C PRO A 628 48.51 -42.67 -15.90
N PRO A 629 47.39 -42.11 -16.42
CA PRO A 629 47.24 -41.91 -17.85
C PRO A 629 48.42 -41.06 -18.33
N ASN A 630 49.17 -41.54 -19.31
CA ASN A 630 50.28 -40.80 -19.88
C ASN A 630 49.75 -39.46 -20.40
N ALA A 631 50.38 -38.35 -20.02
CA ALA A 631 49.95 -37.01 -20.44
C ALA A 631 49.98 -36.79 -21.98
N ARG A 632 50.49 -37.77 -22.74
CA ARG A 632 50.55 -37.80 -24.21
C ARG A 632 49.41 -38.59 -24.89
N ASP A 633 48.69 -39.44 -24.17
CA ASP A 633 47.76 -40.41 -24.79
C ASP A 633 46.27 -39.94 -24.77
N ALA A 634 46.00 -38.72 -24.31
CA ALA A 634 44.67 -38.10 -24.34
C ALA A 634 44.71 -36.74 -25.08
N ALA A 635 45.16 -36.79 -26.33
CA ALA A 635 45.01 -35.73 -27.31
C ALA A 635 43.63 -35.82 -27.99
#